data_AF-A0A382INL1-F1
#
_entry.id   AF-A0A382INL1-F1
#
_cell.length_a   1.000
_cell.length_b   1.000
_cell.length_c   1.000
_cell.angle_alpha   90.00
_cell.angle_beta   90.00
_cell.angle_gamma   90.00
#
_symmetry.space_group_name_H-M   'P 1'
#
loop_
_entity.id
_entity.type
_entity.pdbx_description
1 polymer ?
#
loop_
_entity_poly.entity_id
_entity_poly.type
_entity_poly.pdbx_seq_one_letter_code
_entity_poly.pdbx_strand_id
1 'polypeptide(L)' 'MNIDSIFGPIKSIVDAFVKLGGSLVLLALVVDVFVPGTTDIVAGLSGLVNQFIDGGLVGLVVFIIVIAIITD' A
#
# COMPACT_ATOMS: atom_id res chain seq x y z
N MET A 1 -29.93 0.89 -19.10
CA MET A 1 -28.70 0.11 -18.87
C MET A 1 -28.15 0.57 -17.54
N ASN A 2 -28.05 -0.30 -16.54
CA ASN A 2 -27.66 0.11 -15.20
C ASN A 2 -26.14 0.37 -15.16
N ILE A 3 -25.73 1.52 -14.64
CA ILE A 3 -24.32 1.91 -14.50
C ILE A 3 -23.56 0.89 -13.63
N ASP A 4 -24.23 0.32 -12.62
CA ASP A 4 -23.64 -0.70 -11.73
C ASP A 4 -23.22 -1.97 -12.47
N SER A 5 -23.93 -2.32 -13.56
CA SER A 5 -23.62 -3.52 -14.36
C SER A 5 -22.35 -3.35 -15.20
N ILE A 6 -21.93 -2.11 -15.46
CA ILE A 6 -20.71 -1.77 -16.21
C ILE A 6 -19.53 -1.59 -15.23
N PHE A 7 -19.76 -1.01 -14.06
CA PHE A 7 -18.71 -0.75 -13.07
C PHE A 7 -18.35 -1.97 -12.20
N GLY A 8 -19.24 -2.95 -12.02
CA GLY A 8 -18.96 -4.17 -11.25
C GLY A 8 -17.73 -4.96 -11.73
N PRO A 9 -17.62 -5.28 -13.04
CA PRO A 9 -16.44 -5.94 -13.60
C PRO A 9 -15.16 -5.12 -13.46
N ILE A 10 -15.25 -3.80 -13.67
CA ILE A 10 -14.09 -2.88 -13.54
C ILE A 10 -13.59 -2.88 -12.10
N LYS A 11 -14.49 -2.79 -11.11
CA LYS A 11 -14.13 -2.86 -9.69
C LYS A 11 -13.44 -4.18 -9.35
N SER A 12 -13.93 -5.30 -9.85
CA SER A 12 -13.31 -6.61 -9.62
C SER A 12 -11.90 -6.72 -10.22
N ILE A 13 -11.66 -6.09 -11.37
CA ILE A 13 -10.33 -6.07 -11.99
C ILE A 13 -9.38 -5.21 -11.15
N VAL A 14 -9.82 -4.03 -10.73
CA VAL A 14 -9.03 -3.14 -9.87
C VAL A 14 -8.67 -3.84 -8.56
N ASP A 15 -9.61 -4.50 -7.89
CA ASP A 15 -9.34 -5.26 -6.67
C ASP A 15 -8.33 -6.39 -6.89
N ALA A 16 -8.38 -7.08 -8.04
CA ALA A 16 -7.42 -8.12 -8.38
C ALA A 16 -6.01 -7.54 -8.58
N PHE A 17 -5.89 -6.39 -9.24
CA PHE A 17 -4.62 -5.68 -9.41
C PHE A 17 -4.06 -5.18 -8.08
N VAL A 18 -4.89 -4.67 -7.18
CA VAL A 18 -4.48 -4.24 -5.84
C VAL A 18 -3.96 -5.44 -5.03
N LYS A 19 -4.65 -6.58 -5.06
CA LYS A 19 -4.20 -7.81 -4.38
C LYS A 19 -2.89 -8.35 -4.97
N LEU A 20 -2.76 -8.34 -6.30
CA LEU A 20 -1.54 -8.74 -6.99
C LEU A 20 -0.38 -7.80 -6.64
N GLY A 21 -0.60 -6.49 -6.67
CA GLY A 21 0.38 -5.49 -6.25
C GLY A 21 0.85 -5.71 -4.82
N GLY A 22 -0.07 -5.94 -3.88
CA GLY A 22 0.27 -6.26 -2.49
C GLY A 22 1.12 -7.53 -2.36
N SER A 23 0.79 -8.59 -3.10
CA SER A 23 1.58 -9.82 -3.13
C SER A 23 2.98 -9.60 -3.70
N LEU A 24 3.10 -8.80 -4.77
CA LEU A 24 4.38 -8.53 -5.43
C LEU A 24 5.28 -7.64 -4.57
N VAL A 25 4.71 -6.70 -3.81
CA VAL A 25 5.44 -5.89 -2.84
C VAL A 25 6.04 -6.75 -1.74
N LEU A 26 5.28 -7.72 -1.20
CA LEU A 26 5.81 -8.67 -0.20
C LEU A 26 6.93 -9.54 -0.79
N LEU A 27 6.76 -10.03 -2.01
CA LEU A 27 7.81 -10.79 -2.70
C LEU A 27 9.07 -9.95 -2.91
N ALA A 28 8.91 -8.71 -3.38
CA ALA A 28 10.02 -7.80 -3.59
C ALA A 28 10.72 -7.38 -2.28
N LEU A 29 9.97 -7.22 -1.18
CA LEU A 29 10.53 -7.08 0.18
C LEU A 29 11.42 -8.25 0.58
N VAL A 30 10.94 -9.48 0.34
CA VAL A 30 11.73 -10.70 0.60
C VAL A 30 12.99 -10.72 -0.27
N VAL A 31 12.86 -10.39 -1.56
CA VAL A 31 14.01 -10.30 -2.48
C VAL A 31 15.02 -9.27 -1.99
N ASP A 32 14.59 -8.09 -1.55
CA ASP A 32 15.49 -7.04 -1.05
C ASP A 32 16.20 -7.44 0.26
N VAL A 33 15.60 -8.31 1.09
CA VAL A 33 16.26 -8.86 2.29
C VAL A 33 17.38 -9.84 1.93
N PHE A 34 17.17 -10.68 0.92
CA PHE A 34 18.15 -11.68 0.49
C PHE A 34 19.18 -11.13 -0.52
N VAL A 35 18.79 -10.14 -1.33
CA VAL A 35 19.61 -9.48 -2.34
C VAL A 35 19.38 -7.96 -2.26
N PRO A 36 20.09 -7.27 -1.35
CA PRO A 36 19.88 -5.85 -1.06
C PRO A 36 20.03 -4.97 -2.31
N GLY A 37 19.10 -4.02 -2.49
CA GLY A 37 19.15 -3.02 -3.55
C GLY A 37 18.64 -3.50 -4.92
N THR A 38 18.00 -4.68 -4.99
CA THR A 38 17.42 -5.18 -6.24
C THR A 38 16.11 -4.49 -6.58
N THR A 39 15.32 -4.14 -5.55
CA THR A 39 14.00 -3.53 -5.75
C THR A 39 13.85 -2.18 -5.04
N ASP A 40 14.78 -1.84 -4.14
CA ASP A 40 14.77 -0.62 -3.31
C ASP A 40 13.47 -0.42 -2.50
N ILE A 41 12.65 -1.46 -2.36
CA ILE A 41 11.40 -1.39 -1.60
C ILE A 41 11.70 -1.27 -0.11
N VAL A 42 12.74 -1.92 0.40
CA VAL A 42 13.15 -1.76 1.81
C VAL A 42 13.62 -0.33 2.08
N ALA A 43 14.30 0.31 1.12
CA ALA A 43 14.70 1.72 1.25
C ALA A 43 13.49 2.66 1.25
N GLY A 44 12.51 2.42 0.36
CA GLY A 44 11.24 3.16 0.34
C GLY A 44 10.40 2.97 1.60
N LEU A 45 10.30 1.74 2.10
CA LEU A 45 9.61 1.42 3.36
C LEU A 45 10.34 2.01 4.57
N SER A 46 11.67 1.97 4.59
CA SER A 46 12.49 2.62 5.62
C SER A 46 12.28 4.13 5.62
N GLY A 47 12.17 4.77 4.44
CA GLY A 47 11.84 6.18 4.33
C GLY A 47 10.44 6.51 4.88
N LEU A 48 9.44 5.67 4.60
CA LEU A 48 8.09 5.80 5.15
C LEU A 48 8.10 5.63 6.68
N VAL A 49 8.75 4.58 7.18
CA VAL A 49 8.87 4.30 8.61
C VAL A 49 9.64 5.42 9.31
N ASN A 50 10.71 5.96 8.71
CA ASN A 50 11.43 7.10 9.26
C ASN A 50 10.58 8.38 9.25
N GLN A 51 9.72 8.61 8.25
CA GLN A 51 8.74 9.72 8.33
C GLN A 51 7.74 9.52 9.48
N PHE A 52 7.36 8.28 9.78
CA PHE A 52 6.53 7.96 10.96
C PHE A 52 7.29 8.10 12.28
N ILE A 53 8.57 7.73 12.33
CA ILE A 53 9.42 7.84 13.53
C ILE A 53 9.76 9.31 13.80
N ASP A 54 10.21 10.04 12.78
CA ASP A 54 10.56 11.46 12.88
C ASP A 54 9.33 12.35 13.10
N GLY A 55 8.18 11.98 12.52
CA GLY A 55 6.89 12.61 12.80
C GLY A 55 6.24 12.14 14.11
N GLY A 56 6.73 11.05 14.69
CA GLY A 56 6.23 10.44 15.93
C GLY A 56 4.69 10.31 15.97
N LEU A 57 4.11 10.84 17.06
CA LEU A 57 2.66 10.82 17.31
C LEU A 57 1.85 11.55 16.22
N VAL A 58 2.44 12.55 15.55
CA VAL A 58 1.76 13.31 14.48
C VAL A 58 1.55 12.43 13.26
N GLY A 59 2.54 11.61 12.88
CA GLY A 59 2.41 10.64 11.79
C GLY A 59 1.34 9.59 12.07
N LEU A 60 1.31 9.06 13.30
CA LEU A 60 0.28 8.12 13.75
C LEU A 60 -1.13 8.72 13.70
N VAL A 61 -1.29 9.96 14.20
CA VAL A 61 -2.60 10.65 14.20
C VAL A 61 -3.10 10.90 12.79
N VAL A 62 -2.24 11.36 11.87
CA VAL A 62 -2.60 11.56 10.47
C VAL A 62 -3.00 10.23 9.81
N PHE A 63 -2.26 9.16 10.08
CA PHE A 63 -2.58 7.83 9.55
C PHE A 63 -3.95 7.31 10.03
N ILE A 64 -4.23 7.44 11.33
CA ILE A 64 -5.53 7.05 11.90
C ILE A 64 -6.67 7.86 11.27
N ILE A 65 -6.49 9.18 11.08
CA ILE A 65 -7.49 10.04 10.43
C ILE A 65 -7.76 9.59 8.99
N VAL A 66 -6.71 9.32 8.22
CA VAL A 66 -6.85 8.87 6.82
C VAL A 66 -7.56 7.53 6.74
N ILE A 67 -7.19 6.56 7.58
CA ILE A 67 -7.88 5.26 7.65
C ILE A 67 -9.33 5.43 8.08
N ALA A 68 -9.62 6.29 9.07
CA ALA A 68 -10.97 6.55 9.53
C ALA A 68 -11.85 7.14 8.42
N ILE A 69 -11.31 8.04 7.60
CA ILE A 69 -12.03 8.63 6.44
C ILE A 69 -12.25 7.59 5.33
N ILE A 70 -11.32 6.67 5.12
CA ILE A 70 -11.43 5.64 4.08
C ILE A 70 -12.39 4.50 4.50
N THR A 71 -12.53 4.29 5.81
CA THR A 71 -13.32 3.18 6.38
C THR A 71 -14.78 3.56 6.65
N ASP A 72 -15.11 4.86 6.64
CA ASP A 72 -16.48 5.41 6.72
C ASP A 72 -17.04 5.65 5.31
#